data_AF-A0A359BA72-F1
#
_entry.id   AF-A0A359BA72-F1
#
_cell.length_a   1.000
_cell.length_b   1.000
_cell.length_c   1.000
_cell.angle_alpha   90.00
_cell.angle_beta   90.00
_cell.angle_gamma   90.00
#
_symmetry.space_group_name_H-M   'P 1'
#
loop_
_entity.id
_entity.type
_entity.pdbx_description
1 polymer ?
#
loop_
_entity_poly.entity_id
_entity_poly.type
_entity_poly.pdbx_seq_one_letter_code
_entity_poly.pdbx_strand_id
1 'polypeptide(L)'
;MEFDWFTLGFALIFALSALIGFLKGGLKTLFKFGIVALSIILALLLCDALSPIFKNGQVGEYFYSFIFDRIGDAYPEANKDQLSALIKSEAGQSIILEAYTKAGIPESLREIFTKEIMSVADSNITVNVGDVIASTASSYICLGLAFICILLGSLIVLFAIYFIIMLIFKLTKKKPGLISRIIGILMGLIEAIAICWCISLFANFALASNNNISEIISKMIKIDDPNYWSLGKWMIQTDLGYSWILGLVLK
;
A
#
# COMPACT_ATOMS: atom_id res chain seq x y z
N MET A 1 2.05 -15.83 24.18
CA MET A 1 3.16 -15.00 23.66
C MET A 1 2.99 -14.91 22.16
N GLU A 2 2.47 -13.80 21.66
CA GLU A 2 2.35 -13.61 20.21
C GLU A 2 3.71 -13.18 19.65
N PHE A 3 4.16 -13.87 18.60
CA PHE A 3 5.46 -13.71 17.99
C PHE A 3 5.34 -12.77 16.79
N ASP A 4 6.32 -11.90 16.57
CA ASP A 4 6.30 -10.95 15.45
C ASP A 4 6.76 -11.61 14.16
N TRP A 5 5.76 -12.11 13.44
CA TRP A 5 5.92 -12.79 12.16
C TRP A 5 6.39 -11.87 11.04
N PHE A 6 6.14 -10.57 11.11
CA PHE A 6 6.60 -9.60 10.10
C PHE A 6 8.10 -9.40 10.18
N THR A 7 8.64 -9.20 11.38
CA THR A 7 10.08 -9.06 11.58
C THR A 7 10.82 -10.33 11.18
N LEU A 8 10.28 -11.51 11.49
CA LEU A 8 10.85 -12.78 11.03
C LEU A 8 10.82 -12.90 9.50
N GLY A 9 9.68 -12.56 8.88
CA GLY A 9 9.52 -12.56 7.43
C GLY A 9 10.51 -11.62 6.73
N PHE A 10 10.68 -10.41 7.26
CA PHE A 10 11.66 -9.45 6.75
C PHE A 10 13.08 -9.97 6.92
N ALA A 11 13.44 -10.50 8.09
CA ALA A 11 14.76 -11.09 8.31
C ALA A 11 15.04 -12.24 7.31
N LEU A 12 14.05 -13.08 7.01
CA LEU A 12 14.14 -14.11 5.98
C LEU A 12 14.34 -13.53 4.58
N ILE A 13 13.61 -12.50 4.19
CA ILE A 13 13.76 -11.82 2.90
C ILE A 13 15.18 -11.23 2.78
N PHE A 14 15.66 -10.53 3.81
CA PHE A 14 17.02 -9.98 3.86
C PHE A 14 18.08 -11.08 3.73
N ALA A 15 17.96 -12.16 4.49
CA ALA A 15 18.91 -13.27 4.46
C ALA A 15 18.93 -13.98 3.10
N LEU A 16 17.76 -14.28 2.52
CA LEU A 16 17.64 -14.94 1.22
C LEU A 16 18.14 -14.06 0.09
N SER A 17 17.79 -12.77 0.07
CA SER A 17 18.23 -11.84 -0.97
C SER A 17 19.74 -11.58 -0.89
N ALA A 18 20.30 -11.45 0.32
CA ALA A 18 21.75 -11.35 0.52
C ALA A 18 22.47 -12.62 0.05
N LEU A 19 21.93 -13.81 0.37
CA LEU A 19 22.48 -15.10 -0.06
C LEU A 19 22.43 -15.24 -1.59
N ILE A 20 21.30 -14.91 -2.21
CA ILE A 20 21.14 -14.91 -3.68
C ILE A 20 22.13 -13.94 -4.31
N GLY A 21 22.28 -12.75 -3.73
CA GLY A 21 23.25 -11.75 -4.15
C GLY A 21 24.69 -12.26 -4.09
N PHE A 22 25.07 -12.89 -2.98
CA PHE A 22 26.39 -13.51 -2.80
C PHE A 22 26.65 -14.61 -3.83
N LEU A 23 25.67 -15.49 -4.08
CA LEU A 23 25.83 -16.64 -4.97
C LEU A 23 25.84 -16.24 -6.45
N LYS A 24 25.05 -15.23 -6.85
CA LYS A 24 24.91 -14.79 -8.25
C LYS A 24 25.89 -13.69 -8.64
N GLY A 25 26.40 -12.91 -7.68
CA GLY A 25 27.29 -11.78 -7.90
C GLY A 25 26.56 -10.51 -8.34
N GLY A 26 27.28 -9.39 -8.33
CA GLY A 26 26.76 -8.03 -8.48
C GLY A 26 26.05 -7.79 -9.80
N LEU A 27 26.67 -8.18 -10.92
CA LEU A 27 26.11 -7.91 -12.25
C LEU A 27 24.75 -8.61 -12.46
N LYS A 28 24.64 -9.89 -12.06
CA LYS A 28 23.38 -10.64 -12.18
C LYS A 28 22.31 -10.12 -11.22
N THR A 29 22.71 -9.65 -10.04
CA THR A 29 21.80 -9.05 -9.05
C THR A 29 21.36 -7.65 -9.48
N LEU A 30 22.22 -6.89 -10.16
CA LEU A 30 21.90 -5.58 -10.73
C LEU A 30 20.83 -5.68 -11.82
N PHE A 31 20.87 -6.69 -12.68
CA PHE A 31 19.78 -6.94 -13.65
C PHE A 31 18.45 -7.26 -12.96
N LYS A 32 18.47 -8.05 -11.88
CA LYS A 32 17.27 -8.34 -11.08
C LYS A 32 16.72 -7.08 -10.42
N PHE A 33 17.60 -6.26 -9.85
CA PHE A 33 17.21 -4.96 -9.31
C PHE A 33 16.60 -4.06 -10.38
N GLY A 34 17.18 -4.04 -11.59
CA GLY A 34 16.60 -3.33 -12.74
C GLY A 34 15.20 -3.83 -13.11
N ILE A 35 14.96 -5.14 -13.04
CA ILE A 35 13.62 -5.72 -13.23
C ILE A 35 12.64 -5.22 -12.16
N VAL A 36 13.05 -5.23 -10.88
CA VAL A 36 12.21 -4.75 -9.78
C VAL A 36 11.91 -3.26 -9.93
N ALA A 37 12.93 -2.44 -10.20
CA ALA A 37 12.77 -1.00 -10.43
C ALA A 37 11.85 -0.71 -11.62
N LEU A 38 12.02 -1.44 -12.74
CA LEU A 38 11.15 -1.30 -13.91
C LEU A 38 9.72 -1.74 -13.60
N SER A 39 9.53 -2.79 -12.80
CA SER A 39 8.20 -3.25 -12.37
C SER A 39 7.49 -2.21 -11.52
N ILE A 40 8.21 -1.53 -10.63
CA ILE A 40 7.68 -0.40 -9.84
C ILE A 40 7.29 0.76 -10.76
N ILE A 41 8.14 1.13 -11.71
CA ILE A 41 7.84 2.20 -12.68
C ILE A 41 6.60 1.85 -13.50
N LEU A 42 6.51 0.61 -14.01
CA LEU A 42 5.34 0.15 -14.74
C LEU A 42 4.07 0.17 -13.88
N ALA A 43 4.17 -0.23 -12.62
CA ALA A 43 3.06 -0.19 -11.68
C ALA A 43 2.58 1.26 -11.42
N LEU A 44 3.50 2.20 -11.23
CA LEU A 44 3.17 3.62 -11.07
C LEU A 44 2.51 4.23 -12.33
N LEU A 45 2.96 3.84 -13.52
CA LEU A 45 2.44 4.40 -14.78
C LEU A 45 1.11 3.79 -15.21
N LEU A 46 0.80 2.57 -14.78
CA LEU A 46 -0.35 1.81 -15.28
C LEU A 46 -1.44 1.59 -14.22
N CYS A 47 -1.18 1.88 -12.94
CA CYS A 47 -2.17 1.67 -11.87
C CYS A 47 -3.46 2.45 -12.10
N ASP A 48 -3.36 3.68 -12.62
CA ASP A 48 -4.52 4.53 -12.90
C ASP A 48 -5.38 3.98 -14.05
N ALA A 49 -4.77 3.26 -14.99
CA ALA A 49 -5.51 2.62 -16.08
C ALA A 49 -6.24 1.35 -15.62
N LEU A 50 -5.69 0.63 -14.64
CA LEU A 50 -6.28 -0.62 -14.12
C LEU A 50 -7.25 -0.37 -12.95
N SER A 51 -7.03 0.66 -12.14
CA SER A 51 -7.85 0.99 -10.97
C SER A 51 -9.35 1.12 -11.27
N PRO A 52 -9.79 1.79 -12.35
CA PRO A 52 -11.21 1.88 -12.71
C PRO A 52 -11.89 0.52 -12.93
N ILE A 53 -11.13 -0.48 -13.38
CA ILE A 53 -11.66 -1.84 -13.59
C ILE A 53 -12.01 -2.48 -12.23
N PHE A 54 -11.18 -2.28 -11.22
CA PHE A 54 -11.48 -2.73 -9.85
C PHE A 54 -12.58 -1.89 -9.21
N LYS A 55 -12.53 -0.57 -9.37
CA LYS A 55 -13.50 0.37 -8.79
C LYS A 55 -14.92 0.12 -9.30
N ASN A 56 -15.09 -0.09 -10.60
CA ASN A 56 -16.39 -0.30 -11.22
C ASN A 56 -16.85 -1.76 -11.18
N GLY A 57 -16.04 -2.66 -10.62
CA GLY A 57 -16.35 -4.07 -10.46
C GLY A 57 -16.78 -4.43 -9.04
N GLN A 58 -16.94 -5.74 -8.80
CA GLN A 58 -17.35 -6.29 -7.49
C GLN A 58 -16.39 -5.91 -6.35
N VAL A 59 -15.11 -5.70 -6.66
CA VAL A 59 -14.09 -5.34 -5.67
C VAL A 59 -14.36 -3.94 -5.11
N GLY A 60 -14.57 -2.95 -5.97
CA GLY A 60 -14.88 -1.58 -5.56
C GLY A 60 -16.22 -1.47 -4.85
N GLU A 61 -17.24 -2.17 -5.33
CA GLU A 61 -18.55 -2.24 -4.68
C GLU A 61 -18.46 -2.87 -3.28
N TYR A 62 -17.65 -3.93 -3.12
CA TYR A 62 -17.41 -4.56 -1.82
C TYR A 62 -16.78 -3.58 -0.83
N PHE A 63 -15.68 -2.91 -1.21
CA PHE A 63 -15.01 -1.98 -0.30
C PHE A 63 -15.85 -0.74 -0.02
N TYR A 64 -16.58 -0.24 -1.02
CA TYR A 64 -17.53 0.85 -0.84
C TYR A 64 -18.59 0.47 0.19
N SER A 65 -19.30 -0.63 -0.03
CA SER A 65 -20.41 -1.06 0.84
C SER A 65 -19.91 -1.33 2.25
N PHE A 66 -18.77 -2.02 2.38
CA PHE A 66 -18.15 -2.29 3.67
C PHE A 66 -17.87 -1.01 4.48
N ILE A 67 -17.34 0.03 3.83
CA ILE A 67 -17.01 1.30 4.51
C ILE A 67 -18.29 2.08 4.79
N PHE A 68 -19.20 2.17 3.82
CA PHE A 68 -20.46 2.90 3.95
C PHE A 68 -21.33 2.32 5.08
N ASP A 69 -21.49 1.00 5.13
CA ASP A 69 -22.25 0.31 6.18
C ASP A 69 -21.62 0.54 7.55
N ARG A 70 -20.28 0.47 7.64
CA ARG A 70 -19.57 0.69 8.90
C ARG A 70 -19.70 2.12 9.42
N ILE A 71 -19.69 3.12 8.54
CA ILE A 71 -19.97 4.51 8.91
C ILE A 71 -21.42 4.63 9.39
N GLY A 72 -22.37 4.02 8.69
CA GLY A 72 -23.78 4.04 9.04
C GLY A 72 -24.07 3.41 10.40
N ASP A 73 -23.44 2.27 10.70
CA ASP A 73 -23.58 1.57 11.98
C ASP A 73 -22.99 2.37 13.15
N ALA A 74 -21.86 3.05 12.91
CA ALA A 74 -21.15 3.79 13.96
C ALA A 74 -21.68 5.22 14.16
N TYR A 75 -22.16 5.86 13.09
CA TYR A 75 -22.67 7.22 13.07
C TYR A 75 -23.69 7.44 11.92
N PRO A 76 -24.96 7.07 12.15
CA PRO A 76 -26.01 7.11 11.12
C PRO A 76 -26.23 8.48 10.47
N GLU A 77 -25.94 9.58 11.19
CA GLU A 77 -26.11 10.94 10.68
C GLU A 77 -25.15 11.28 9.53
N ALA A 78 -24.00 10.59 9.41
CA ALA A 78 -23.09 10.77 8.27
C ALA A 78 -23.64 10.15 6.97
N ASN A 79 -24.48 9.12 7.07
CA ASN A 79 -25.07 8.44 5.90
C ASN A 79 -26.37 9.11 5.42
N LYS A 80 -26.77 10.23 6.02
CA LYS A 80 -27.91 11.03 5.58
C LYS A 80 -27.45 12.13 4.65
N ASP A 81 -28.34 12.52 3.73
CA ASP A 81 -28.15 13.71 2.93
C ASP A 81 -28.23 14.95 3.81
N GLN A 82 -27.13 15.69 3.89
CA GLN A 82 -27.04 16.96 4.61
C GLN A 82 -26.92 18.11 3.63
N LEU A 83 -27.50 19.27 3.96
CA LEU A 83 -27.37 20.46 3.13
C LEU A 83 -25.90 20.89 3.03
N SER A 84 -25.43 21.21 1.83
CA SER A 84 -24.03 21.63 1.61
C SER A 84 -23.64 22.86 2.42
N ALA A 85 -24.59 23.76 2.70
CA ALA A 85 -24.39 24.92 3.57
C ALA A 85 -24.11 24.51 5.03
N LEU A 86 -24.73 23.42 5.51
CA LEU A 86 -24.47 22.87 6.84
C LEU A 86 -23.08 22.25 6.89
N ILE A 87 -22.70 21.47 5.88
CA ILE A 87 -21.38 20.84 5.75
C ILE A 87 -20.23 21.85 5.80
N LYS A 88 -20.43 23.02 5.18
CA LYS A 88 -19.47 24.14 5.18
C LYS A 88 -19.44 24.95 6.47
N SER A 89 -20.38 24.73 7.39
CA SER A 89 -20.44 25.43 8.68
C SER A 89 -19.60 24.72 9.75
N GLU A 90 -19.33 25.38 10.88
CA GLU A 90 -18.65 24.78 12.04
C GLU A 90 -19.37 23.52 12.57
N ALA A 91 -20.70 23.49 12.50
CA ALA A 91 -21.49 22.32 12.87
C ALA A 91 -21.23 21.15 11.93
N GLY A 92 -21.13 21.40 10.61
CA GLY A 92 -20.79 20.39 9.62
C GLY A 92 -19.38 19.84 9.77
N GLN A 93 -18.41 20.68 10.13
CA GLN A 93 -17.05 20.24 10.43
C GLN A 93 -17.00 19.28 11.62
N SER A 94 -17.86 19.47 12.62
CA SER A 94 -17.98 18.56 13.76
C SER A 94 -18.51 17.18 13.33
N ILE A 95 -19.50 17.15 12.43
CA ILE A 95 -20.08 15.92 11.85
C ILE A 95 -19.01 15.14 11.06
N ILE A 96 -18.23 15.85 10.24
CA ILE A 96 -17.14 15.25 9.45
C ILE A 96 -16.07 14.65 10.38
N LEU A 97 -15.66 15.40 11.41
CA LEU A 97 -14.65 14.94 12.37
C LEU A 97 -15.12 13.71 13.16
N GLU A 98 -16.38 13.71 13.57
CA GLU A 98 -16.99 12.58 14.27
C GLU A 98 -17.09 11.36 13.36
N ALA A 99 -17.50 11.55 12.09
CA ALA A 99 -17.50 10.50 11.07
C ALA A 99 -16.10 9.89 10.88
N TYR A 100 -15.05 10.70 10.76
CA TYR A 100 -13.66 10.21 10.68
C TYR A 100 -13.24 9.40 11.89
N THR A 101 -13.57 9.89 13.09
CA THR A 101 -13.20 9.25 14.34
C THR A 101 -13.89 7.90 14.48
N LYS A 102 -15.18 7.83 14.15
CA LYS A 102 -16.00 6.62 14.23
C LYS A 102 -15.65 5.60 13.13
N ALA A 103 -15.31 6.08 11.95
CA ALA A 103 -14.81 5.26 10.84
C ALA A 103 -13.37 4.76 11.06
N GLY A 104 -12.64 5.32 12.03
CA GLY A 104 -11.24 5.00 12.28
C GLY A 104 -10.29 5.55 11.21
N ILE A 105 -10.66 6.65 10.54
CA ILE A 105 -9.83 7.26 9.51
C ILE A 105 -8.60 7.93 10.14
N PRO A 106 -7.38 7.54 9.73
CA PRO A 106 -6.13 8.14 10.20
C PRO A 106 -6.08 9.64 9.93
N GLU A 107 -5.53 10.42 10.85
CA GLU A 107 -5.39 11.88 10.71
C GLU A 107 -4.68 12.29 9.42
N SER A 108 -3.66 11.53 8.99
CA SER A 108 -2.91 11.77 7.76
C SER A 108 -3.77 11.75 6.50
N LEU A 109 -4.91 11.07 6.51
CA LEU A 109 -5.81 10.98 5.35
C LEU A 109 -6.98 11.97 5.45
N ARG A 110 -7.29 12.50 6.65
CA ARG A 110 -8.46 13.35 6.87
C ARG A 110 -8.47 14.61 6.00
N GLU A 111 -7.31 15.21 5.75
CA GLU A 111 -7.21 16.38 4.87
C GLU A 111 -7.67 16.06 3.45
N ILE A 112 -7.32 14.88 2.94
CA ILE A 112 -7.67 14.42 1.59
C ILE A 112 -9.18 14.20 1.49
N PHE A 113 -9.76 13.46 2.44
CA PHE A 113 -11.22 13.25 2.51
C PHE A 113 -11.97 14.56 2.67
N THR A 114 -11.46 15.50 3.48
CA THR A 114 -12.14 16.78 3.73
C THR A 114 -12.15 17.63 2.47
N LYS A 115 -11.05 17.68 1.71
CA LYS A 115 -11.02 18.37 0.41
C LYS A 115 -12.06 17.80 -0.54
N GLU A 116 -12.21 16.48 -0.59
CA GLU A 116 -13.20 15.84 -1.45
C GLU A 116 -14.63 16.16 -1.01
N ILE A 117 -14.95 16.07 0.29
CA ILE A 117 -16.26 16.44 0.84
C ILE A 117 -16.60 17.89 0.51
N MET A 118 -15.64 18.81 0.66
CA MET A 118 -15.85 20.23 0.35
C MET A 118 -16.07 20.46 -1.15
N SER A 119 -15.31 19.77 -2.01
CA SER A 119 -15.48 19.79 -3.47
C SER A 119 -16.88 19.32 -3.90
N VAL A 120 -17.38 18.25 -3.29
CA VAL A 120 -18.75 17.75 -3.50
C VAL A 120 -19.78 18.75 -2.96
N ALA A 121 -19.53 19.38 -1.82
CA ALA A 121 -20.40 20.42 -1.25
C ALA A 121 -20.41 21.74 -2.06
N ASP A 122 -19.39 22.00 -2.86
CA ASP A 122 -19.36 23.13 -3.81
C ASP A 122 -20.21 22.88 -5.05
N SER A 123 -20.37 21.62 -5.44
CA SER A 123 -21.07 21.22 -6.67
C SER A 123 -22.49 20.71 -6.47
N ASN A 124 -22.88 20.33 -5.25
CA ASN A 124 -24.19 19.76 -4.94
C ASN A 124 -24.98 20.58 -3.89
N ILE A 125 -26.31 20.38 -3.86
CA ILE A 125 -27.22 21.00 -2.88
C ILE A 125 -27.20 20.24 -1.55
N THR A 126 -27.07 18.92 -1.63
CA THR A 126 -26.92 18.02 -0.50
C THR A 126 -25.70 17.14 -0.69
N VAL A 127 -25.10 16.73 0.42
CA VAL A 127 -23.95 15.84 0.49
C VAL A 127 -24.22 14.76 1.51
N ASN A 128 -23.95 13.52 1.12
CA ASN A 128 -23.88 12.39 2.02
C ASN A 128 -22.41 12.17 2.39
N VAL A 129 -22.04 12.53 3.63
CA VAL A 129 -20.64 12.50 4.07
C VAL A 129 -20.10 11.06 4.07
N GLY A 130 -20.92 10.10 4.49
CA GLY A 130 -20.59 8.67 4.49
C GLY A 130 -20.34 8.15 3.07
N ASP A 131 -21.15 8.56 2.10
CA ASP A 131 -20.97 8.21 0.69
C ASP A 131 -19.65 8.74 0.12
N VAL A 132 -19.35 10.03 0.34
CA VAL A 132 -18.09 10.63 -0.14
C VAL A 132 -16.89 9.92 0.48
N ILE A 133 -16.92 9.67 1.80
CA ILE A 133 -15.85 8.94 2.49
C ILE A 133 -15.70 7.52 1.91
N ALA A 134 -16.80 6.78 1.77
CA ALA A 134 -16.77 5.40 1.27
C ALA A 134 -16.29 5.32 -0.18
N SER A 135 -16.76 6.21 -1.05
CA SER A 135 -16.36 6.29 -2.47
C SER A 135 -14.88 6.63 -2.61
N THR A 136 -14.41 7.63 -1.87
CA THR A 136 -13.00 8.06 -1.89
C THR A 136 -12.08 6.97 -1.34
N ALA A 137 -12.42 6.37 -0.20
CA ALA A 137 -11.63 5.32 0.41
C ALA A 137 -11.58 4.06 -0.47
N SER A 138 -12.73 3.63 -1.01
CA SER A 138 -12.79 2.50 -1.93
C SER A 138 -11.96 2.75 -3.19
N SER A 139 -12.02 3.95 -3.75
CA SER A 139 -11.20 4.33 -4.92
C SER A 139 -9.71 4.19 -4.64
N TYR A 140 -9.25 4.61 -3.45
CA TYR A 140 -7.85 4.46 -3.06
C TYR A 140 -7.44 3.01 -2.80
N ILE A 141 -8.31 2.20 -2.21
CA ILE A 141 -8.07 0.76 -2.05
C ILE A 141 -7.94 0.08 -3.43
N CYS A 142 -8.84 0.37 -4.36
CA CYS A 142 -8.80 -0.16 -5.73
C CYS A 142 -7.52 0.28 -6.47
N LEU A 143 -7.07 1.50 -6.24
CA LEU A 143 -5.83 2.01 -6.81
C LEU A 143 -4.59 1.30 -6.27
N GLY A 144 -4.54 1.07 -4.95
CA GLY A 144 -3.49 0.28 -4.31
C GLY A 144 -3.49 -1.18 -4.80
N LEU A 145 -4.66 -1.79 -4.96
CA LEU A 145 -4.78 -3.13 -5.53
C LEU A 145 -4.31 -3.18 -6.98
N ALA A 146 -4.64 -2.17 -7.80
CA ALA A 146 -4.16 -2.05 -9.17
C ALA A 146 -2.63 -1.98 -9.25
N PHE A 147 -2.03 -1.14 -8.41
CA PHE A 147 -0.59 -1.05 -8.28
C PHE A 147 0.04 -2.42 -7.96
N ILE A 148 -0.50 -3.14 -6.97
CA ILE A 148 0.01 -4.46 -6.58
C ILE A 148 -0.14 -5.48 -7.72
N CYS A 149 -1.30 -5.52 -8.38
CA CYS A 149 -1.54 -6.43 -9.49
C CYS A 149 -0.55 -6.19 -10.64
N ILE A 150 -0.30 -4.94 -11.01
CA ILE A 150 0.67 -4.62 -12.07
C ILE A 150 2.09 -4.89 -11.62
N LEU A 151 2.44 -4.57 -10.37
CA LEU A 151 3.77 -4.84 -9.83
C LEU A 151 4.06 -6.35 -9.87
N LEU A 152 3.16 -7.17 -9.35
CA LEU A 152 3.32 -8.62 -9.34
C LEU A 152 3.28 -9.21 -10.76
N GLY A 153 2.36 -8.74 -11.62
CA GLY A 153 2.26 -9.17 -13.00
C GLY A 153 3.52 -8.86 -13.81
N SER A 154 4.01 -7.62 -13.72
CA SER A 154 5.24 -7.18 -14.39
C SER A 154 6.48 -7.87 -13.86
N LEU A 155 6.58 -8.11 -12.54
CA LEU A 155 7.65 -8.91 -11.95
C LEU A 155 7.67 -10.32 -12.56
N ILE A 156 6.53 -11.01 -12.61
CA ILE A 156 6.44 -12.37 -13.17
C ILE A 156 6.86 -12.36 -14.64
N VAL A 157 6.34 -11.44 -15.44
CA VAL A 157 6.64 -11.35 -16.88
C VAL A 157 8.12 -11.04 -17.12
N LEU A 158 8.69 -10.04 -16.44
CA LEU A 158 10.08 -9.64 -16.62
C LEU A 158 11.06 -10.71 -16.11
N PHE A 159 10.73 -11.41 -15.02
CA PHE A 159 11.53 -12.56 -14.58
C PHE A 159 11.44 -13.73 -15.56
N ALA A 160 10.28 -13.99 -16.16
CA ALA A 160 10.13 -15.01 -17.19
C ALA A 160 10.96 -14.69 -18.45
N ILE A 161 10.92 -13.43 -18.92
CA ILE A 161 11.75 -12.94 -20.04
C ILE A 161 13.23 -13.10 -19.71
N TYR A 162 13.66 -12.68 -18.51
CA TYR A 162 15.03 -12.84 -18.06
C TYR A 162 15.48 -14.31 -18.04
N PHE A 163 14.62 -15.21 -17.57
CA PHE A 163 14.89 -16.64 -17.57
C PHE A 163 15.07 -17.21 -18.98
N ILE A 164 14.19 -16.84 -19.91
CA ILE A 164 14.26 -17.24 -21.33
C ILE A 164 15.57 -16.72 -21.97
N ILE A 165 15.92 -15.46 -21.76
CA ILE A 165 17.17 -14.87 -22.26
C ILE A 165 18.38 -15.64 -21.72
N MET A 166 18.42 -15.93 -20.42
CA MET A 166 19.53 -16.70 -19.84
C MET A 166 19.63 -18.12 -20.41
N LEU A 167 18.49 -18.75 -20.72
CA LEU A 167 18.43 -20.09 -21.31
C LEU A 167 18.94 -20.10 -22.75
N ILE A 168 18.58 -19.10 -23.55
CA ILE A 168 19.00 -18.92 -24.95
C ILE A 168 20.50 -18.59 -25.03
N PHE A 169 20.97 -17.60 -24.26
CA PHE A 169 22.33 -17.08 -24.38
C PHE A 169 23.40 -17.87 -23.62
N LYS A 170 23.02 -18.95 -22.91
CA LYS A 170 23.94 -19.81 -22.11
C LYS A 170 24.95 -18.99 -21.29
N LEU A 171 24.51 -17.85 -20.72
CA LEU A 171 25.38 -16.89 -20.05
C LEU A 171 26.12 -17.59 -18.90
N THR A 172 27.44 -17.64 -19.07
CA THR A 172 28.40 -18.56 -18.45
C THR A 172 28.25 -18.83 -16.94
N LYS A 173 28.51 -20.09 -16.58
CA LYS A 173 28.58 -20.65 -15.20
C LYS A 173 29.86 -20.26 -14.43
N LYS A 174 30.55 -19.17 -14.79
CA LYS A 174 31.74 -18.76 -14.03
C LYS A 174 31.32 -18.26 -12.65
N LYS A 175 31.93 -18.83 -11.60
CA LYS A 175 31.69 -18.38 -10.22
C LYS A 175 32.07 -16.89 -10.13
N PRO A 176 31.23 -16.04 -9.52
CA PRO A 176 31.55 -14.63 -9.35
C PRO A 176 32.79 -14.47 -8.45
N GLY A 177 33.65 -13.52 -8.81
CA GLY A 177 34.79 -13.10 -8.00
C GLY A 177 34.35 -12.41 -6.71
N LEU A 178 35.25 -12.30 -5.73
CA LEU A 178 34.93 -11.87 -4.36
C LEU A 178 34.29 -10.47 -4.29
N ILE A 179 34.82 -9.51 -5.07
CA ILE A 179 34.26 -8.15 -5.21
C ILE A 179 32.85 -8.20 -5.80
N SER A 180 32.63 -9.04 -6.82
CA SER A 180 31.30 -9.21 -7.41
C SER A 180 30.31 -9.78 -6.40
N ARG A 181 30.73 -10.67 -5.50
CA ARG A 181 29.85 -11.21 -4.45
C ARG A 181 29.46 -10.17 -3.42
N ILE A 182 30.40 -9.31 -3.01
CA ILE A 182 30.12 -8.20 -2.08
C ILE A 182 29.11 -7.22 -2.70
N ILE A 183 29.33 -6.82 -3.96
CA ILE A 183 28.36 -5.98 -4.69
C ILE A 183 27.02 -6.70 -4.82
N GLY A 184 27.03 -8.02 -5.04
CA GLY A 184 25.83 -8.84 -5.09
C GLY A 184 25.05 -8.82 -3.77
N ILE A 185 25.72 -8.95 -2.63
CA ILE A 185 25.09 -8.82 -1.32
C ILE A 185 24.45 -7.44 -1.17
N LEU A 186 25.19 -6.36 -1.46
CA LEU A 186 24.67 -4.99 -1.35
C LEU A 186 23.41 -4.79 -2.21
N MET A 187 23.44 -5.23 -3.47
CA MET A 187 22.28 -5.15 -4.36
C MET A 187 21.11 -6.01 -3.89
N GLY A 188 21.38 -7.21 -3.35
CA GLY A 188 20.34 -8.07 -2.78
C GLY A 188 19.70 -7.48 -1.52
N LEU A 189 20.47 -6.77 -0.70
CA LEU A 189 19.94 -6.04 0.45
C LEU A 189 19.06 -4.87 0.01
N ILE A 190 19.44 -4.14 -1.04
CA ILE A 190 18.61 -3.07 -1.62
C ILE A 190 17.31 -3.64 -2.19
N GLU A 191 17.37 -4.79 -2.90
CA GLU A 191 16.18 -5.51 -3.38
C GLU A 191 15.27 -5.94 -2.22
N ALA A 192 15.85 -6.47 -1.14
CA ALA A 192 15.10 -6.83 0.06
C ALA A 192 14.40 -5.63 0.71
N ILE A 193 15.08 -4.48 0.78
CA ILE A 193 14.50 -3.23 1.28
C ILE A 193 13.28 -2.85 0.42
N ALA A 194 13.40 -2.87 -0.91
CA ALA A 194 12.30 -2.54 -1.80
C ALA A 194 11.09 -3.48 -1.63
N ILE A 195 11.33 -4.79 -1.49
CA ILE A 195 10.26 -5.78 -1.26
C ILE A 195 9.59 -5.54 0.10
N CYS A 196 10.37 -5.40 1.16
CA CYS A 196 9.86 -5.14 2.51
C CYS A 196 9.11 -3.79 2.56
N TRP A 197 9.57 -2.80 1.81
CA TRP A 197 8.91 -1.51 1.65
C TRP A 197 7.53 -1.65 0.99
N CYS A 198 7.40 -2.44 -0.08
CA CYS A 198 6.09 -2.74 -0.70
C CYS A 198 5.14 -3.49 0.24
N ILE A 199 5.65 -4.49 0.99
CA ILE A 199 4.85 -5.22 1.98
C ILE A 199 4.38 -4.27 3.10
N SER A 200 5.26 -3.36 3.53
CA SER A 200 4.96 -2.38 4.57
C SER A 200 3.94 -1.35 4.12
N LEU A 201 4.01 -0.90 2.86
CA LEU A 201 2.99 -0.06 2.24
C LEU A 201 1.61 -0.76 2.30
N PHE A 202 1.53 -2.03 1.88
CA PHE A 202 0.29 -2.81 1.96
C PHE A 202 -0.22 -2.96 3.39
N ALA A 203 0.66 -3.28 4.34
CA ALA A 203 0.28 -3.42 5.74
C ALA A 203 -0.22 -2.09 6.32
N ASN A 204 0.37 -0.96 5.95
CA ASN A 204 -0.08 0.37 6.36
C ASN A 204 -1.50 0.66 5.84
N PHE A 205 -1.79 0.35 4.56
CA PHE A 205 -3.13 0.45 4.00
C PHE A 205 -4.14 -0.47 4.71
N ALA A 206 -3.75 -1.72 4.95
CA ALA A 206 -4.62 -2.68 5.62
C ALA A 206 -4.92 -2.23 7.05
N LEU A 207 -3.94 -1.68 7.77
CA LEU A 207 -4.14 -1.12 9.11
C LEU A 207 -5.12 0.06 9.11
N ALA A 208 -4.99 0.97 8.13
CA ALA A 208 -5.90 2.09 7.96
C ALA A 208 -7.35 1.68 7.67
N SER A 209 -7.58 0.47 7.12
CA SER A 209 -8.92 -0.03 6.80
C SER A 209 -9.72 -0.58 7.99
N ASN A 210 -9.09 -0.74 9.16
CA ASN A 210 -9.72 -1.18 10.42
C ASN A 210 -10.66 -2.40 10.33
N ASN A 211 -10.35 -3.32 9.40
CA ASN A 211 -11.08 -4.57 9.16
C ASN A 211 -10.43 -5.76 9.91
N ASN A 212 -10.95 -6.98 9.74
CA ASN A 212 -10.37 -8.18 10.36
C ASN A 212 -8.88 -8.39 9.99
N ILE A 213 -8.45 -7.94 8.81
CA ILE A 213 -7.05 -8.01 8.37
C ILE A 213 -6.21 -6.97 9.16
N SER A 214 -6.74 -5.77 9.40
CA SER A 214 -6.13 -4.77 10.28
C SER A 214 -5.92 -5.32 11.68
N GLU A 215 -6.91 -6.01 12.26
CA GLU A 215 -6.81 -6.58 13.60
C GLU A 215 -5.76 -7.70 13.66
N ILE A 216 -5.68 -8.53 12.62
CA ILE A 216 -4.65 -9.57 12.48
C ILE A 216 -3.26 -8.94 12.37
N ILE A 217 -3.07 -7.94 11.50
CA ILE A 217 -1.78 -7.27 11.32
C ILE A 217 -1.38 -6.54 12.61
N SER A 218 -2.32 -5.83 13.24
CA SER A 218 -2.13 -5.10 14.51
C SER A 218 -1.64 -6.02 15.63
N LYS A 219 -2.25 -7.21 15.77
CA LYS A 219 -1.80 -8.24 16.72
C LYS A 219 -0.44 -8.80 16.34
N MET A 220 -0.22 -9.12 15.07
CA MET A 220 1.06 -9.68 14.59
C MET A 220 2.26 -8.75 14.81
N ILE A 221 2.08 -7.43 14.64
CA ILE A 221 3.16 -6.45 14.83
C ILE A 221 3.13 -5.78 16.21
N LYS A 222 2.20 -6.17 17.08
CA LYS A 222 1.93 -5.58 18.40
C LYS A 222 1.87 -4.06 18.32
N ILE A 223 1.01 -3.58 17.44
CA ILE A 223 0.91 -2.14 17.14
C ILE A 223 0.59 -1.34 18.41
N ASP A 224 -0.25 -1.90 19.29
CA ASP A 224 -0.76 -1.30 20.52
C ASP A 224 0.23 -1.30 21.69
N ASP A 225 1.36 -2.01 21.59
CA ASP A 225 2.38 -2.02 22.65
C ASP A 225 3.44 -0.94 22.38
N PRO A 226 3.40 0.22 23.05
CA PRO A 226 4.33 1.32 22.82
C PRO A 226 5.78 0.98 23.21
N ASN A 227 5.98 -0.04 24.05
CA ASN A 227 7.31 -0.48 24.49
C ASN A 227 7.90 -1.58 23.61
N TYR A 228 7.11 -2.12 22.67
CA TYR A 228 7.56 -3.14 21.75
C TYR A 228 8.16 -2.51 20.49
N TRP A 229 9.48 -2.69 20.31
CA TRP A 229 10.17 -2.32 19.08
C TRP A 229 10.46 -3.55 18.22
N SER A 230 10.21 -3.43 16.92
CA SER A 230 10.59 -4.45 15.95
C SER A 230 10.78 -3.83 14.56
N LEU A 231 11.54 -4.52 13.70
CA LEU A 231 11.80 -4.07 12.33
C LEU A 231 10.49 -3.96 11.53
N GLY A 232 9.61 -4.96 11.65
CA GLY A 232 8.30 -4.98 10.99
C GLY A 232 7.44 -3.80 11.41
N LYS A 233 7.30 -3.59 12.73
CA LYS A 233 6.54 -2.45 13.27
C LYS A 233 7.12 -1.12 12.83
N TRP A 234 8.45 -0.96 12.90
CA TRP A 234 9.13 0.26 12.49
C TRP A 234 8.93 0.56 11.00
N MET A 235 9.12 -0.41 10.11
CA MET A 235 8.95 -0.17 8.66
C MET A 235 7.49 0.13 8.27
N ILE A 236 6.51 -0.49 8.95
CA ILE A 236 5.09 -0.27 8.66
C ILE A 236 4.61 1.09 9.18
N GLN A 237 5.05 1.51 10.37
CA GLN A 237 4.62 2.77 10.99
C GLN A 237 5.43 3.98 10.53
N THR A 238 6.69 3.81 10.13
CA THR A 238 7.53 4.90 9.65
C THR A 238 7.15 5.25 8.22
N ASP A 239 6.83 6.51 7.97
CA ASP A 239 6.56 7.00 6.62
C ASP A 239 7.86 7.02 5.79
N LEU A 240 8.17 5.90 5.15
CA LEU A 240 9.34 5.71 4.29
C LEU A 240 9.05 6.21 2.86
N GLY A 241 8.40 7.37 2.73
CA GLY A 241 7.94 7.93 1.46
C GLY A 241 6.63 7.32 0.96
N TYR A 242 5.87 6.67 1.83
CA TYR A 242 4.53 6.16 1.53
C TYR A 242 3.58 7.30 1.21
N SER A 243 3.61 8.37 2.01
CA SER A 243 2.81 9.58 1.80
C SER A 243 3.14 10.30 0.49
N TRP A 244 4.40 10.25 0.05
CA TRP A 244 4.84 10.87 -1.21
C TRP A 244 4.41 10.06 -2.43
N ILE A 245 4.53 8.73 -2.38
CA ILE A 245 4.02 7.86 -3.46
C ILE A 245 2.51 7.88 -3.52
N LEU A 246 1.84 7.89 -2.36
CA LEU A 246 0.44 8.25 -2.26
C LEU A 246 0.23 9.60 -2.95
N GLY A 247 0.85 10.70 -2.52
CA GLY A 247 0.66 12.02 -3.15
C GLY A 247 0.95 12.10 -4.65
N LEU A 248 1.79 11.22 -5.21
CA LEU A 248 2.04 11.10 -6.65
C LEU A 248 0.98 10.29 -7.39
N VAL A 249 0.50 9.21 -6.77
CA VAL A 249 -0.55 8.32 -7.30
C VAL A 249 -1.96 8.89 -7.02
N LEU A 250 -2.09 9.79 -6.05
CA LEU A 250 -3.33 10.45 -5.61
C LEU A 250 -3.56 11.81 -6.32
N LYS A 251 -2.86 12.10 -7.42
CA LYS A 251 -3.05 13.32 -8.23
C LYS A 251 -4.02 13.12 -9.38
#